data_AF-A0A9N7TYU5-F1
#
_entry.id   AF-A0A9N7TYU5-F1
#
_cell.length_a   1.000
_cell.length_b   1.000
_cell.length_c   1.000
_cell.angle_alpha   90.00
_cell.angle_beta   90.00
_cell.angle_gamma   90.00
#
_symmetry.space_group_name_H-M   'P 1'
#
loop_
_entity.id
_entity.type
_entity.pdbx_description
1 polymer ?
#
loop_
_entity_poly.entity_id
_entity_poly.type
_entity_poly.pdbx_seq_one_letter_code
_entity_poly.pdbx_strand_id
1 'polypeptide(L)'
;MALAKTRELYSFLGMVLDQSVEDWIINNTRGSSDLSSRHKFTTVRDSAANAENWRLKLSFDMVVYTQTVCQPVLDILGYKKVFHPKELRNFSHSLVEDRMFLPFF
;
A
#
# COMPACT_ATOMS: atom_id res chain seq x y z
N MET A 1 7.47 -2.06 -2.45
CA MET A 1 6.45 -2.43 -1.44
C MET A 1 6.09 -3.92 -1.53
N ALA A 2 5.45 -4.39 -2.60
CA ALA A 2 4.92 -5.76 -2.69
C ALA A 2 5.93 -6.90 -2.40
N LEU A 3 7.12 -6.87 -3.03
CA LEU A 3 8.14 -7.91 -2.82
C LEU A 3 8.63 -7.97 -1.37
N ALA A 4 8.85 -6.80 -0.73
CA ALA A 4 9.29 -6.73 0.66
C ALA A 4 8.25 -7.37 1.60
N LYS A 5 6.96 -7.05 1.41
CA LYS A 5 5.87 -7.64 2.20
C LYS A 5 5.69 -9.14 1.96
N THR A 6 5.93 -9.60 0.73
CA THR A 6 5.93 -11.05 0.43
C THR A 6 7.04 -11.77 1.18
N ARG A 7 8.26 -11.20 1.22
CA ARG A 7 9.38 -11.78 1.99
C ARG A 7 9.09 -11.83 3.49
N GLU A 8 8.50 -10.79 4.05
CA GLU A 8 8.03 -10.79 5.46
C GLU A 8 7.03 -11.93 5.72
N LEU A 9 6.06 -12.13 4.82
CA LEU A 9 5.05 -13.18 4.95
C LEU A 9 5.66 -14.59 4.85
N TYR A 10 6.54 -14.84 3.90
CA TYR A 10 7.20 -16.13 3.75
C TYR A 10 8.10 -16.46 4.96
N SER A 11 8.84 -15.46 5.45
CA SER A 11 9.62 -15.57 6.69
C SER A 11 8.74 -15.93 7.88
N PHE A 12 7.59 -15.27 8.04
CA PHE A 12 6.63 -15.59 9.09
C PHE A 12 6.11 -17.03 9.01
N LEU A 13 5.80 -17.50 7.82
CA LEU A 13 5.29 -18.86 7.59
C LEU A 13 6.40 -19.93 7.66
N GLY A 14 7.66 -19.54 7.85
CA GLY A 14 8.80 -20.46 7.83
C GLY A 14 9.04 -21.10 6.45
N MET A 15 8.60 -20.43 5.38
CA MET A 15 8.70 -20.93 4.01
C MET A 15 9.82 -20.24 3.25
N VAL A 16 10.48 -20.98 2.35
CA VAL A 16 11.43 -20.41 1.40
C VAL A 16 10.67 -19.78 0.24
N LEU A 17 10.99 -18.52 -0.08
CA LEU A 17 10.41 -17.82 -1.22
C LEU A 17 11.12 -18.27 -2.50
N ASP A 18 10.37 -18.92 -3.39
CA ASP A 18 10.88 -19.37 -4.69
C ASP A 18 11.16 -18.18 -5.62
N GLN A 19 12.26 -18.23 -6.37
CA GLN A 19 12.66 -17.16 -7.29
C GLN A 19 11.58 -16.86 -8.34
N SER A 20 10.87 -17.88 -8.83
CA SER A 20 9.78 -17.70 -9.80
C SER A 20 8.64 -16.83 -9.24
N VAL A 21 8.39 -16.91 -7.93
CA VAL A 21 7.39 -16.08 -7.25
C VAL A 21 7.91 -14.65 -7.12
N GLU A 22 9.19 -14.46 -6.76
CA GLU A 22 9.80 -13.12 -6.72
C GLU A 22 9.73 -12.42 -8.08
N ASP A 23 10.11 -13.13 -9.14
CA ASP A 23 10.13 -12.61 -10.51
C ASP A 23 8.71 -12.25 -10.96
N TRP A 24 7.73 -13.11 -10.68
CA TRP A 24 6.33 -12.82 -10.98
C TRP A 24 5.85 -11.56 -10.27
N ILE A 25 6.17 -11.40 -8.98
CA ILE A 25 5.80 -10.21 -8.20
C ILE A 25 6.44 -8.95 -8.80
N ILE A 26 7.74 -8.98 -9.08
CA ILE A 26 8.46 -7.84 -9.66
C ILE A 26 7.81 -7.41 -10.98
N ASN A 27 7.50 -8.39 -11.84
CA ASN A 27 6.97 -8.13 -13.19
C ASN A 27 5.50 -7.70 -13.21
N ASN A 28 4.69 -8.11 -12.22
CA ASN A 28 3.24 -7.83 -12.22
C ASN A 28 2.80 -6.74 -11.23
N THR A 29 3.61 -6.38 -10.23
CA THR A 29 3.17 -5.44 -9.15
C THR A 29 3.81 -4.06 -9.21
N ARG A 30 4.82 -3.90 -10.07
CA ARG A 30 5.43 -2.62 -10.44
C ARG A 30 4.79 -2.22 -11.76
N GLY A 31 3.79 -1.35 -11.73
CA GLY A 31 3.10 -0.94 -12.94
C GLY A 31 4.08 -0.44 -13.99
N SER A 32 3.93 -0.89 -15.23
CA SER A 32 4.70 -0.36 -16.36
C SER A 32 4.10 0.97 -16.82
N SER A 33 4.95 1.90 -17.29
CA SER A 33 4.49 3.12 -17.98
C SER A 33 4.02 2.86 -19.41
N ASP A 34 4.19 1.62 -19.90
CA ASP A 34 3.92 1.26 -21.28
C ASP A 34 2.42 1.22 -21.60
N LEU A 35 2.03 1.71 -22.78
CA LEU A 35 0.63 1.87 -23.19
C LEU A 35 -0.13 0.53 -23.24
N SER A 36 0.59 -0.57 -23.50
CA SER A 36 0.09 -1.95 -23.48
C SER A 36 -0.43 -2.38 -22.09
N SER A 37 0.13 -1.81 -21.02
CA SER A 37 -0.25 -2.11 -19.63
C SER A 37 -1.55 -1.40 -19.18
N ARG A 38 -2.10 -0.49 -20.00
CA ARG A 38 -3.36 0.23 -19.68
C ARG A 38 -4.62 -0.54 -20.06
N HIS A 39 -4.50 -1.73 -20.65
CA HIS A 39 -5.65 -2.56 -20.96
C HIS A 39 -6.35 -3.05 -19.68
N LYS A 40 -7.69 -3.02 -19.68
CA LYS A 40 -8.50 -3.39 -18.51
C LYS A 40 -8.23 -4.83 -18.03
N PHE A 41 -7.79 -5.71 -18.93
CA PHE A 41 -7.54 -7.14 -18.64
C PHE A 41 -6.06 -7.50 -18.40
N THR A 42 -5.15 -6.53 -18.24
CA THR A 42 -3.75 -6.87 -17.92
C THR A 42 -3.60 -7.44 -16.50
N THR A 43 -2.61 -8.30 -16.32
CA THR A 43 -2.16 -8.79 -15.01
C THR A 43 -1.14 -7.85 -14.34
N VAL A 44 -0.60 -6.88 -15.10
CA VAL A 44 0.37 -5.90 -14.58
C VAL A 44 -0.36 -4.73 -13.94
N ARG A 45 -0.12 -4.48 -12.65
CA ARG A 45 -0.73 -3.40 -11.86
C ARG A 45 0.32 -2.71 -11.02
N ASP A 46 0.15 -1.40 -10.82
CA ASP A 46 0.89 -0.69 -9.78
C ASP A 46 0.16 -0.88 -8.44
N SER A 47 0.64 -1.84 -7.66
CA SER A 47 0.08 -2.18 -6.35
C SER A 47 0.17 -1.02 -5.36
N ALA A 48 1.24 -0.23 -5.39
CA ALA A 48 1.44 0.89 -4.49
C ALA A 48 0.51 2.05 -4.87
N ALA A 49 0.44 2.41 -6.15
CA ALA A 49 -0.48 3.45 -6.61
C ALA A 49 -1.95 3.07 -6.37
N ASN A 50 -2.31 1.79 -6.52
CA ASN A 50 -3.67 1.33 -6.24
C ASN A 50 -4.01 1.43 -4.74
N ALA A 51 -3.09 1.03 -3.85
CA ALA A 51 -3.29 1.14 -2.40
C ALA A 51 -3.45 2.59 -1.93
N GLU A 52 -2.76 3.54 -2.58
CA GLU A 52 -2.81 4.97 -2.23
C GLU A 52 -3.92 5.74 -2.96
N ASN A 53 -4.64 5.13 -3.91
CA ASN A 53 -5.59 5.81 -4.81
C ASN A 53 -6.75 6.50 -4.07
N TRP A 54 -7.13 6.02 -2.88
CA TRP A 54 -8.14 6.67 -2.03
C TRP A 54 -7.77 8.13 -1.75
N ARG A 55 -6.47 8.45 -1.66
CA ARG A 55 -5.98 9.81 -1.45
C ARG A 55 -6.43 10.73 -2.57
N LEU A 56 -6.56 10.27 -3.81
CA LEU A 56 -7.06 11.08 -4.92
C LEU A 56 -8.60 11.18 -4.94
N LYS A 57 -9.27 10.12 -4.51
CA LYS A 57 -10.73 9.97 -4.61
C LYS A 57 -11.50 10.68 -3.52
N LEU A 58 -10.95 10.74 -2.30
CA LEU A 58 -11.59 11.40 -1.18
C LEU A 58 -11.25 12.89 -1.15
N SER A 59 -12.23 13.72 -0.81
CA SER A 59 -12.00 15.12 -0.45
C SER A 59 -11.32 15.19 0.92
N PHE A 60 -10.64 16.30 1.21
CA PHE A 60 -10.02 16.49 2.52
C PHE A 60 -11.06 16.44 3.65
N ASP A 61 -12.26 17.01 3.45
CA ASP A 61 -13.33 16.98 4.45
C ASP A 61 -13.82 15.55 4.75
N MET A 62 -13.90 14.67 3.73
CA MET A 62 -14.22 13.25 3.95
C MET A 62 -13.14 12.55 4.77
N VAL A 63 -11.87 12.89 4.54
CA VAL A 63 -10.75 12.35 5.31
C VAL A 63 -10.82 12.84 6.76
N VAL A 64 -11.04 14.14 6.98
CA VAL A 64 -11.23 14.73 8.31
C VAL A 64 -12.40 14.07 9.05
N TYR A 65 -13.54 13.91 8.38
CA TYR A 65 -14.69 13.23 8.96
C TYR A 65 -14.34 11.78 9.35
N THR A 66 -13.72 11.03 8.43
CA THR A 66 -13.34 9.62 8.66
C THR A 66 -12.36 9.49 9.82
N GLN A 67 -11.31 10.33 9.89
CA GLN A 67 -10.36 10.28 10.99
C GLN A 67 -11.01 10.67 12.32
N THR A 68 -12.00 11.56 12.33
CA THR A 68 -12.73 11.92 13.56
C THR A 68 -13.58 10.75 14.07
N VAL A 69 -14.35 10.09 13.19
CA VAL A 69 -15.30 9.04 13.62
C VAL A 69 -14.66 7.67 13.77
N CYS A 70 -13.58 7.39 13.03
CA CYS A 70 -12.89 6.10 13.02
C CYS A 70 -11.52 6.13 13.73
N GLN A 71 -11.22 7.18 14.50
CA GLN A 71 -9.90 7.39 15.11
C GLN A 71 -9.33 6.13 15.79
N PRO A 72 -10.07 5.41 16.66
CA PRO A 72 -9.50 4.26 17.37
C PRO A 72 -9.09 3.13 16.42
N VAL A 73 -9.88 2.90 15.37
CA VAL A 73 -9.60 1.85 14.37
C VAL A 73 -8.41 2.25 13.50
N LEU A 74 -8.34 3.51 13.09
CA LEU A 74 -7.21 4.02 12.30
C LEU A 74 -5.90 3.94 13.08
N ASP A 75 -5.91 4.21 14.38
CA ASP A 75 -4.74 4.05 15.25
C ASP A 75 -4.33 2.58 15.37
N ILE A 76 -5.28 1.65 15.54
CA ILE A 76 -5.00 0.21 15.54
C ILE A 76 -4.39 -0.23 14.20
N LEU A 77 -4.88 0.31 13.09
CA LEU A 77 -4.38 0.01 11.74
C LEU A 77 -3.09 0.75 11.38
N GLY A 78 -2.64 1.70 12.21
CA GLY A 78 -1.41 2.48 12.00
C GLY A 78 -1.53 3.58 10.97
N TYR A 79 -2.73 4.10 10.71
CA TYR A 79 -2.91 5.28 9.88
C TYR A 79 -2.52 6.55 10.65
N LYS A 80 -1.72 7.40 10.01
CA LYS A 80 -1.35 8.71 10.53
C LYS A 80 -2.46 9.72 10.21
N LYS A 81 -2.75 10.61 11.16
CA LYS A 81 -3.65 11.75 10.93
C LYS A 81 -3.10 12.65 9.84
N VAL A 82 -4.00 13.12 8.97
CA VAL A 82 -3.70 14.12 7.96
C VAL A 82 -4.24 15.46 8.43
N PHE A 83 -3.40 16.49 8.40
CA PHE A 83 -3.75 17.81 8.92
C PHE A 83 -3.96 18.85 7.82
N HIS A 84 -3.49 18.57 6.61
CA HIS A 84 -3.57 19.54 5.51
C HIS A 84 -3.87 18.86 4.15
N PRO A 85 -4.67 19.46 3.25
CA PRO A 85 -4.92 18.91 1.91
C PRO A 85 -3.65 18.61 1.11
N LYS A 86 -2.62 19.45 1.25
CA LYS A 86 -1.29 19.23 0.64
C LYS A 86 -0.63 17.94 1.12
N GLU A 87 -0.76 17.61 2.40
CA GLU A 87 -0.24 16.37 2.97
C GLU A 87 -1.00 15.16 2.40
N LEU A 88 -2.33 15.26 2.29
CA LEU A 88 -3.16 14.22 1.68
C LEU A 88 -2.71 13.90 0.24
N ARG A 89 -2.24 14.90 -0.51
CA ARG A 89 -1.80 14.75 -1.91
C ARG A 89 -0.30 14.49 -2.07
N ASN A 90 0.48 14.43 -0.99
CA ASN A 90 1.92 14.16 -1.04
C ASN A 90 2.22 12.66 -0.96
N PHE A 91 2.34 11.98 -2.10
CA PHE A 91 2.62 10.54 -2.19
C PHE A 91 4.04 10.15 -1.75
N SER A 92 4.97 11.10 -1.65
CA SER A 92 6.28 10.86 -1.05
C SER A 92 6.21 10.78 0.47
N HIS A 93 5.09 11.16 1.08
CA HIS A 93 4.81 11.03 2.51
C HIS A 93 3.86 9.86 2.77
N SER A 94 4.33 8.89 3.56
CA SER A 94 3.51 7.75 4.00
C SER A 94 2.49 8.19 5.05
N LEU A 95 1.21 7.90 4.80
CA LEU A 95 0.12 8.07 5.76
C LEU A 95 -0.14 6.84 6.61
N VAL A 96 0.74 5.83 6.53
CA VAL A 96 0.71 4.64 7.38
C VAL A 96 2.07 4.53 8.08
N GLU A 97 2.05 4.08 9.33
CA GLU A 97 3.24 3.77 10.11
C GLU A 97 4.04 2.64 9.47
N ASP A 98 5.37 2.73 9.59
CA ASP A 98 6.24 1.62 9.23
C ASP A 98 6.26 0.63 10.40
N ARG A 99 5.28 -0.26 10.41
CA ARG A 99 5.19 -1.32 11.41
C ARG A 99 5.94 -2.53 10.91
N MET A 100 7.02 -2.88 11.62
CA MET A 100 7.63 -4.19 11.46
C MET A 100 6.63 -5.25 11.88
N PHE A 101 6.33 -6.18 10.98
CA PHE A 101 5.56 -7.36 11.33
C PHE A 101 6.46 -8.25 12.20
N LEU A 102 6.19 -8.28 13.51
CA LEU A 102 6.90 -9.09 14.49
C LEU A 102 5.97 -10.23 14.93
N PRO A 103 6.05 -11.40 14.28
CA PRO A 103 5.08 -12.47 14.50
C PRO A 103 5.20 -13.24 15.82
N PHE A 104 6.32 -13.09 16.53
CA PHE A 104 6.64 -13.90 17.71
C PHE A 104 7.12 -13.08 18.91
N PHE A 105 6.74 -11.79 18.97
CA PHE A 105 6.89 -10.94 20.15
C PHE A 105 5.54 -10.37 20.57
#